data_AF-A0A928R0Z2-F1
#
_entry.id   AF-A0A928R0Z2-F1
#
_cell.length_a   1.000
_cell.length_b   1.000
_cell.length_c   1.000
_cell.angle_alpha   90.00
_cell.angle_beta   90.00
_cell.angle_gamma   90.00
#
_symmetry.space_group_name_H-M   'P 1'
#
loop_
_entity.id
_entity.type
_entity.pdbx_description
1 polymer ?
#
loop_
_entity_poly.entity_id
_entity_poly.type
_entity_poly.pdbx_seq_one_letter_code
_entity_poly.pdbx_strand_id
1 'polypeptide(L)'
;MKLQTKTFQVTVDSIGRLTLAGPGGLTFAQKGTGNLTYRGGERAGEKLFLHFTLGKTPVDVICRPADDGMELAISAPEDTPMPDELDYPGEWELLESDIQIMALGEGLAFRADDPAELPFPKRIRLGSSGDSSMSLWGVLRGEGWMYQSALTNSDCELVADRGKDGLWHQSPRWIGEKGVFGYTRILRVALGLGGLTGLAASYRELVTKRGFVRTITEKTGTVPNSDRFRGASNVWLWNDDAMHKLYDADAEYHVPDAKQIARRMAIADDMKENGMDRVLWSIFDENLNKEAIDHVKSLGFLTTTYDVYTDVIPRSVAEKIPDTRRVRCAHRVDWWPRGIAMDKDGNYIGAWQLKGKDGVFYDQNQLCDVEAYHCAKAFIPDRA
;
A
#
# COMPACT_ATOMS: atom_id res chain seq x y z
N MET A 1 -20.86 -27.81 8.67
CA MET A 1 -21.29 -27.70 7.25
C MET A 1 -20.13 -27.94 6.31
N LYS A 2 -20.37 -28.24 5.04
CA LYS A 2 -19.30 -28.50 4.07
C LYS A 2 -19.64 -27.97 2.68
N LEU A 3 -18.66 -27.33 2.06
CA LEU A 3 -18.59 -26.97 0.65
C LEU A 3 -17.47 -27.81 0.01
N GLN A 4 -17.71 -28.38 -1.17
CA GLN A 4 -16.71 -29.19 -1.86
C GLN A 4 -16.75 -28.89 -3.35
N THR A 5 -15.58 -28.70 -3.93
CA THR A 5 -15.36 -28.59 -5.37
C THR A 5 -14.50 -29.76 -5.83
N LYS A 6 -14.05 -29.72 -7.10
CA LYS A 6 -13.10 -30.71 -7.63
C LYS A 6 -11.69 -30.55 -7.04
N THR A 7 -11.33 -29.34 -6.61
CA THR A 7 -9.95 -28.97 -6.26
C THR A 7 -9.75 -28.73 -4.77
N PHE A 8 -10.81 -28.39 -4.02
CA PHE A 8 -10.72 -28.15 -2.59
C PHE A 8 -12.02 -28.47 -1.86
N GLN A 9 -11.94 -28.44 -0.54
CA GLN A 9 -13.05 -28.60 0.39
C GLN A 9 -12.94 -27.55 1.50
N VAL A 10 -14.06 -26.92 1.83
CA VAL A 10 -14.21 -26.09 3.03
C VAL A 10 -15.17 -26.77 3.99
N THR A 11 -14.77 -26.92 5.25
CA THR A 11 -15.66 -27.35 6.33
C THR A 11 -15.79 -26.27 7.38
N VAL A 12 -16.99 -26.16 7.94
CA VAL A 12 -17.34 -25.27 9.04
C VAL A 12 -17.75 -26.13 10.22
N ASP A 13 -17.07 -25.99 11.35
CA ASP A 13 -17.37 -26.76 12.55
C ASP A 13 -18.53 -26.15 13.37
N SER A 14 -18.80 -26.73 14.55
CA SER A 14 -19.90 -26.29 15.42
C SER A 14 -19.71 -24.91 16.04
N ILE A 15 -18.50 -24.35 15.99
CA ILE A 15 -18.18 -23.01 16.50
C ILE A 15 -17.84 -22.02 15.38
N GLY A 16 -18.06 -22.40 14.12
CA GLY A 16 -17.90 -21.52 12.97
C GLY A 16 -16.47 -21.45 12.41
N ARG A 17 -15.53 -22.28 12.88
CA ARG A 17 -14.17 -22.32 12.35
C ARG A 17 -14.14 -22.96 10.98
N LEU A 18 -13.34 -22.39 10.10
CA LEU A 18 -13.10 -22.88 8.75
C LEU A 18 -11.91 -23.84 8.73
N THR A 19 -12.06 -24.95 8.00
CA THR A 19 -10.94 -25.80 7.58
C THR A 19 -10.96 -25.90 6.07
N LEU A 20 -9.83 -25.61 5.45
CA LEU A 20 -9.61 -25.66 4.01
C LEU A 20 -8.69 -26.85 3.72
N ALA A 21 -9.16 -27.79 2.91
CA ALA A 21 -8.39 -28.94 2.44
C ALA A 21 -8.29 -28.89 0.92
N GLY A 22 -7.13 -29.23 0.36
CA GLY A 22 -6.83 -29.05 -1.05
C GLY A 22 -5.89 -30.12 -1.63
N PRO A 23 -5.22 -29.81 -2.74
CA PRO A 23 -4.36 -30.75 -3.45
C PRO A 23 -3.25 -31.32 -2.56
N GLY A 24 -2.84 -32.57 -2.82
CA GLY A 24 -1.75 -33.22 -2.09
C GLY A 24 -2.02 -33.47 -0.61
N GLY A 25 -3.27 -33.39 -0.16
CA GLY A 25 -3.63 -33.53 1.27
C GLY A 25 -3.35 -32.27 2.11
N LEU A 26 -2.98 -31.16 1.46
CA LEU A 26 -2.73 -29.88 2.12
C LEU A 26 -3.97 -29.41 2.88
N THR A 27 -3.81 -29.10 4.16
CA THR A 27 -4.91 -28.68 5.03
C THR A 27 -4.50 -27.50 5.91
N PHE A 28 -5.37 -26.51 6.02
CA PHE A 28 -5.26 -25.39 6.95
C PHE A 28 -6.56 -25.26 7.74
N ALA A 29 -6.49 -25.17 9.06
CA ALA A 29 -7.63 -24.98 9.94
C ALA A 29 -7.49 -23.66 10.69
N GLN A 30 -8.60 -22.97 10.95
CA GLN A 30 -8.58 -21.81 11.84
C GLN A 30 -8.45 -22.26 13.29
N LYS A 31 -7.69 -21.51 14.08
CA LYS A 31 -7.68 -21.62 15.55
C LYS A 31 -9.01 -21.20 16.15
N GLY A 32 -9.64 -20.18 15.57
CA GLY A 32 -10.88 -19.57 16.04
C GLY A 32 -11.50 -18.63 15.02
N THR A 33 -12.61 -17.99 15.40
CA THR A 33 -13.35 -17.03 14.57
C THR A 33 -12.91 -15.59 14.83
N GLY A 34 -11.67 -15.40 15.30
CA GLY A 34 -11.15 -14.14 15.80
C GLY A 34 -12.00 -13.62 16.96
N ASN A 35 -12.59 -12.43 16.83
CA ASN A 35 -13.46 -11.85 17.85
C ASN A 35 -14.97 -11.99 17.57
N LEU A 36 -15.34 -12.72 16.50
CA LEU A 36 -16.74 -13.00 16.19
C LEU A 36 -17.28 -14.19 16.99
N THR A 37 -18.51 -14.07 17.47
CA THR A 37 -19.25 -15.18 18.08
C THR A 37 -20.19 -15.82 17.07
N TYR A 38 -19.99 -17.10 16.77
CA TYR A 38 -20.83 -17.85 15.84
C TYR A 38 -22.24 -18.08 16.40
N ARG A 39 -23.26 -17.85 15.57
CA ARG A 39 -24.70 -18.00 15.91
C ARG A 39 -25.39 -19.11 15.15
N GLY A 40 -24.73 -19.66 14.14
CA GLY A 40 -25.27 -20.70 13.29
C GLY A 40 -25.01 -20.40 11.83
N GLY A 41 -25.52 -21.26 10.97
CA GLY A 41 -25.37 -21.08 9.55
C GLY A 41 -26.04 -22.21 8.78
N GLU A 42 -26.13 -21.99 7.50
CA GLU A 42 -26.86 -22.84 6.58
C GLU A 42 -26.13 -22.93 5.25
N ARG A 43 -26.47 -23.98 4.49
CA ARG A 43 -25.98 -24.15 3.13
C ARG A 43 -27.15 -23.96 2.17
N ALA A 44 -26.97 -23.05 1.21
CA ALA A 44 -27.89 -22.93 0.08
C ALA A 44 -27.10 -23.07 -1.23
N GLY A 45 -27.31 -24.20 -1.92
CA GLY A 45 -26.57 -24.56 -3.13
C GLY A 45 -25.07 -24.69 -2.88
N GLU A 46 -24.30 -23.87 -3.59
CA GLU A 46 -22.83 -23.79 -3.50
C GLU A 46 -22.33 -22.70 -2.55
N LYS A 47 -23.18 -22.19 -1.65
CA LYS A 47 -22.79 -21.14 -0.70
C LYS A 47 -23.02 -21.62 0.72
N LEU A 48 -22.14 -21.22 1.63
CA LEU A 48 -22.36 -21.33 3.07
C LEU A 48 -22.67 -19.93 3.61
N PHE A 49 -23.79 -19.81 4.30
CA PHE A 49 -24.22 -18.60 5.00
C PHE A 49 -23.92 -18.82 6.47
N LEU A 50 -23.09 -17.96 7.05
CA LEU A 50 -22.64 -18.06 8.42
C LEU A 50 -23.06 -16.79 9.15
N HIS A 51 -23.71 -16.95 10.28
CA HIS A 51 -24.23 -15.85 11.09
C HIS A 51 -23.35 -15.69 12.33
N PHE A 52 -22.87 -14.48 12.55
CA PHE A 52 -22.01 -14.12 13.65
C PHE A 52 -22.56 -12.90 14.40
N THR A 53 -21.97 -12.61 15.55
CA THR A 53 -22.09 -11.32 16.21
C THR A 53 -20.70 -10.78 16.57
N LEU A 54 -20.47 -9.49 16.30
CA LEU A 54 -19.40 -8.69 16.89
C LEU A 54 -19.98 -7.96 18.10
N GLY A 55 -19.75 -8.48 19.31
CA GLY A 55 -20.48 -8.04 20.50
C GLY A 55 -21.99 -8.26 20.34
N LYS A 56 -22.75 -7.18 20.15
CA LYS A 56 -24.20 -7.22 19.89
C LYS A 56 -24.57 -7.02 18.42
N THR A 57 -23.61 -6.64 17.58
CA THR A 57 -23.83 -6.31 16.17
C THR A 57 -23.89 -7.60 15.34
N PRO A 58 -24.99 -7.87 14.62
CA PRO A 58 -25.05 -9.00 13.70
C PRO A 58 -24.07 -8.81 12.54
N VAL A 59 -23.36 -9.87 12.18
CA VAL A 59 -22.43 -9.91 11.05
C VAL A 59 -22.70 -11.19 10.28
N ASP A 60 -23.00 -11.06 8.99
CA ASP A 60 -23.19 -12.19 8.09
C ASP A 60 -21.91 -12.43 7.27
N VAL A 61 -21.54 -13.70 7.13
CA VAL A 61 -20.44 -14.12 6.28
C VAL A 61 -20.96 -15.11 5.25
N ILE A 62 -20.75 -14.81 3.98
CA ILE A 62 -21.04 -15.72 2.88
C ILE A 62 -19.74 -16.29 2.34
N CYS A 63 -19.56 -17.59 2.50
CA CYS A 63 -18.47 -18.35 1.89
C CYS A 63 -18.92 -18.86 0.52
N ARG A 64 -18.15 -18.52 -0.53
CA ARG A 64 -18.37 -18.93 -1.92
C ARG A 64 -17.15 -19.66 -2.45
N PRO A 65 -17.31 -20.72 -3.27
CA PRO A 65 -16.20 -21.35 -3.96
C PRO A 65 -15.62 -20.40 -5.00
N ALA A 66 -14.32 -20.53 -5.24
CA ALA A 66 -13.64 -20.03 -6.42
C ALA A 66 -12.49 -21.00 -6.80
N ASP A 67 -11.86 -20.81 -7.95
CA ASP A 67 -11.09 -21.86 -8.66
C ASP A 67 -10.12 -22.69 -7.78
N ASP A 68 -9.36 -22.01 -6.92
CA ASP A 68 -8.33 -22.59 -6.03
C ASP A 68 -8.60 -22.34 -4.53
N GLY A 69 -9.86 -22.08 -4.14
CA GLY A 69 -10.22 -21.90 -2.73
C GLY A 69 -11.57 -21.22 -2.55
N MET A 70 -11.69 -20.29 -1.61
CA MET A 70 -12.94 -19.59 -1.32
C MET A 70 -12.82 -18.07 -1.34
N GLU A 71 -13.97 -17.42 -1.43
CA GLU A 71 -14.16 -16.01 -1.11
C GLU A 71 -15.12 -15.90 0.08
N LEU A 72 -14.77 -15.01 1.01
CA LEU A 72 -15.59 -14.63 2.14
C LEU A 72 -16.11 -13.21 1.89
N ALA A 73 -17.43 -13.06 1.87
CA ALA A 73 -18.07 -11.75 1.91
C ALA A 73 -18.62 -11.52 3.32
N ILE A 74 -18.09 -10.52 4.01
CA ILE A 74 -18.42 -10.17 5.39
C ILE A 74 -19.27 -8.89 5.34
N SER A 75 -20.51 -8.96 5.83
CA SER A 75 -21.50 -7.90 5.68
C SER A 75 -22.29 -7.64 6.96
N ALA A 76 -22.61 -6.37 7.17
CA ALA A 76 -23.67 -5.86 8.02
C ALA A 76 -24.29 -4.65 7.30
N PRO A 77 -25.45 -4.12 7.73
CA PRO A 77 -25.98 -2.86 7.18
C PRO A 77 -24.93 -1.73 7.23
N GLU A 78 -24.83 -0.93 6.17
CA GLU A 78 -23.78 0.09 5.97
C GLU A 78 -23.64 1.05 7.16
N ASP A 79 -24.75 1.59 7.65
CA ASP A 79 -24.80 2.54 8.78
C ASP A 79 -24.59 1.90 10.16
N THR A 80 -24.31 0.60 10.22
CA THR A 80 -24.14 -0.11 11.49
C THR A 80 -22.91 0.45 12.21
N PRO A 81 -23.06 0.98 13.45
CA PRO A 81 -21.91 1.43 14.22
C PRO A 81 -20.94 0.28 14.48
N MET A 82 -19.65 0.54 14.26
CA MET A 82 -18.59 -0.44 14.46
C MET A 82 -17.56 0.11 15.47
N PRO A 83 -17.93 0.18 16.77
CA PRO A 83 -17.06 0.72 17.81
C PRO A 83 -15.86 -0.20 18.10
N ASP A 84 -16.00 -1.48 17.80
CA ASP A 84 -14.95 -2.50 17.93
C ASP A 84 -14.40 -2.85 16.55
N GLU A 85 -13.10 -3.10 16.46
CA GLU A 85 -12.47 -3.65 15.26
C GLU A 85 -12.98 -5.08 14.99
N LEU A 86 -13.06 -5.50 13.74
CA LEU A 86 -13.53 -6.83 13.36
C LEU A 86 -12.32 -7.70 13.00
N ASP A 87 -12.08 -8.76 13.77
CA ASP A 87 -11.01 -9.73 13.54
C ASP A 87 -11.62 -10.99 12.93
N TYR A 88 -11.69 -11.05 11.60
CA TYR A 88 -12.19 -12.22 10.87
C TYR A 88 -11.70 -12.24 9.41
N PRO A 89 -11.32 -13.39 8.85
CA PRO A 89 -11.12 -14.69 9.52
C PRO A 89 -10.10 -14.63 10.67
N GLY A 90 -10.26 -15.52 11.64
CA GLY A 90 -9.27 -15.67 12.72
C GLY A 90 -7.96 -16.29 12.24
N GLU A 91 -6.99 -16.37 13.15
CA GLU A 91 -5.69 -17.02 12.90
C GLU A 91 -5.83 -18.45 12.37
N TRP A 92 -4.92 -18.85 11.50
CA TRP A 92 -4.79 -20.22 11.02
C TRP A 92 -3.80 -21.01 11.90
N GLU A 93 -4.02 -22.30 12.03
CA GLU A 93 -3.11 -23.24 12.68
C GLU A 93 -1.84 -23.39 11.84
N LEU A 94 -0.70 -23.10 12.47
CA LEU A 94 0.63 -23.14 11.86
C LEU A 94 1.44 -24.30 12.42
N LEU A 95 2.43 -24.72 11.63
CA LEU A 95 3.52 -25.60 12.06
C LEU A 95 4.78 -24.75 12.27
N GLU A 96 5.68 -25.20 13.14
CA GLU A 96 7.00 -24.56 13.32
C GLU A 96 7.77 -24.44 12.00
N SER A 97 7.63 -25.43 11.12
CA SER A 97 8.28 -25.47 9.81
C SER A 97 7.65 -24.55 8.74
N ASP A 98 6.50 -23.94 9.03
CA ASP A 98 5.82 -23.08 8.06
C ASP A 98 6.62 -21.78 7.82
N ILE A 99 6.53 -21.25 6.60
CA ILE A 99 7.11 -19.96 6.24
C ILE A 99 5.96 -18.97 6.01
N GLN A 100 5.92 -17.93 6.82
CA GLN A 100 5.01 -16.80 6.67
C GLN A 100 5.47 -15.90 5.51
N ILE A 101 4.52 -15.40 4.72
CA ILE A 101 4.72 -14.52 3.57
C ILE A 101 3.92 -13.24 3.78
N MET A 102 4.56 -12.10 3.55
CA MET A 102 3.94 -10.78 3.70
C MET A 102 4.42 -9.84 2.59
N ALA A 103 3.52 -9.02 2.05
CA ALA A 103 3.84 -8.05 1.00
C ALA A 103 4.37 -6.70 1.53
N LEU A 104 5.22 -6.73 2.57
CA LEU A 104 5.89 -5.53 3.11
C LEU A 104 7.04 -5.12 2.17
N GLY A 105 6.98 -3.93 1.59
CA GLY A 105 7.95 -3.50 0.57
C GLY A 105 7.92 -4.40 -0.67
N GLU A 106 9.06 -4.95 -1.09
CA GLU A 106 9.11 -5.93 -2.19
C GLU A 106 8.51 -7.29 -1.81
N GLY A 107 8.51 -7.62 -0.51
CA GLY A 107 8.02 -8.88 0.04
C GLY A 107 8.97 -9.44 1.09
N LEU A 108 8.40 -10.09 2.10
CA LEU A 108 9.13 -10.72 3.19
C LEU A 108 8.65 -12.17 3.37
N ALA A 109 9.60 -13.08 3.59
CA ALA A 109 9.37 -14.45 3.97
C ALA A 109 10.16 -14.78 5.23
N PHE A 110 9.52 -15.35 6.24
CA PHE A 110 10.16 -15.68 7.51
C PHE A 110 9.53 -16.92 8.14
N ARG A 111 10.28 -17.63 8.98
CA ARG A 111 9.76 -18.86 9.61
C ARG A 111 8.72 -18.52 10.68
N ALA A 112 7.69 -19.35 10.80
CA ALA A 112 6.68 -19.20 11.84
C ALA A 112 7.30 -19.29 13.24
N ASP A 113 8.33 -20.11 13.42
CA ASP A 113 9.06 -20.30 14.69
C ASP A 113 10.27 -19.37 14.85
N ASP A 114 10.44 -18.34 14.00
CA ASP A 114 11.62 -17.47 14.06
C ASP A 114 11.77 -16.87 15.48
N PRO A 115 12.90 -17.09 16.17
CA PRO A 115 13.09 -16.62 17.53
C PRO A 115 13.34 -15.11 17.62
N ALA A 116 13.66 -14.45 16.50
CA ALA A 116 13.90 -13.02 16.49
C ALA A 116 12.61 -12.22 16.67
N GLU A 117 12.73 -11.08 17.36
CA GLU A 117 11.74 -10.00 17.25
C GLU A 117 11.95 -9.32 15.91
N LEU A 118 10.94 -9.41 15.04
CA LEU A 118 11.05 -8.90 13.69
C LEU A 118 10.74 -7.39 13.69
N PRO A 119 11.55 -6.54 13.02
CA PRO A 119 11.48 -5.09 13.16
C PRO A 119 10.38 -4.45 12.31
N PHE A 120 9.29 -5.17 12.00
CA PHE A 120 8.17 -4.63 11.25
C PHE A 120 7.02 -4.20 12.17
N PRO A 121 6.18 -3.26 11.72
CA PRO A 121 5.00 -2.86 12.48
C PRO A 121 4.09 -4.05 12.78
N LYS A 122 3.53 -4.09 13.99
CA LYS A 122 2.53 -5.11 14.38
C LYS A 122 1.24 -5.03 13.55
N ARG A 123 0.94 -3.83 13.03
CA ARG A 123 -0.24 -3.54 12.21
C ARG A 123 0.22 -2.91 10.91
N ILE A 124 -0.20 -3.49 9.79
CA ILE A 124 0.25 -3.11 8.45
C ILE A 124 -0.99 -2.83 7.61
N ARG A 125 -1.13 -1.61 7.07
CA ARG A 125 -2.29 -1.27 6.24
C ARG A 125 -2.19 -1.90 4.87
N LEU A 126 -3.22 -2.65 4.48
CA LEU A 126 -3.28 -3.30 3.17
C LEU A 126 -3.81 -2.38 2.07
N GLY A 127 -4.47 -1.28 2.45
CA GLY A 127 -4.94 -0.23 1.54
C GLY A 127 -3.91 0.85 1.18
N SER A 128 -2.71 0.81 1.77
CA SER A 128 -1.68 1.84 1.62
C SER A 128 -0.41 1.27 1.03
N SER A 129 0.08 1.88 -0.05
CA SER A 129 1.36 1.52 -0.69
C SER A 129 2.60 1.83 0.16
N GLY A 130 2.45 2.59 1.25
CA GLY A 130 3.54 2.89 2.19
C GLY A 130 3.89 1.73 3.11
N ASP A 131 2.89 0.90 3.46
CA ASP A 131 3.07 -0.23 4.39
C ASP A 131 3.06 -1.58 3.64
N SER A 132 2.14 -1.78 2.70
CA SER A 132 2.03 -3.02 1.94
C SER A 132 2.00 -2.74 0.44
N SER A 133 2.84 -3.42 -0.34
CA SER A 133 2.84 -3.29 -1.80
C SER A 133 1.68 -4.04 -2.47
N MET A 134 1.10 -5.01 -1.77
CA MET A 134 -0.02 -5.82 -2.25
C MET A 134 -0.96 -6.14 -1.08
N SER A 135 -2.25 -6.34 -1.37
CA SER A 135 -3.21 -6.88 -0.39
C SER A 135 -3.08 -8.39 -0.29
N LEU A 136 -1.91 -8.89 0.13
CA LEU A 136 -1.55 -10.31 0.10
C LEU A 136 -0.71 -10.69 1.32
N TRP A 137 -1.06 -11.82 1.92
CA TRP A 137 -0.24 -12.52 2.91
C TRP A 137 -0.52 -14.02 2.86
N GLY A 138 0.35 -14.85 3.42
CA GLY A 138 0.17 -16.29 3.29
C GLY A 138 1.19 -17.13 4.05
N VAL A 139 1.09 -18.43 3.83
CA VAL A 139 1.90 -19.45 4.47
C VAL A 139 2.36 -20.45 3.41
N LEU A 140 3.65 -20.79 3.43
CA LEU A 140 4.20 -21.94 2.73
C LEU A 140 4.37 -23.10 3.71
N ARG A 141 3.96 -24.30 3.28
CA ARG A 141 4.06 -25.55 4.01
C ARG A 141 4.66 -26.62 3.09
N GLY A 142 5.98 -26.73 3.12
CA GLY A 142 6.72 -27.48 2.10
C GLY A 142 6.45 -26.91 0.71
N GLU A 143 6.03 -27.77 -0.23
CA GLU A 143 5.59 -27.35 -1.58
C GLU A 143 4.18 -26.77 -1.62
N GLY A 144 3.41 -26.93 -0.54
CA GLY A 144 2.07 -26.39 -0.42
C GLY A 144 2.07 -24.93 -0.02
N TRP A 145 1.02 -24.22 -0.38
CA TRP A 145 0.81 -22.83 0.02
C TRP A 145 -0.65 -22.54 0.30
N MET A 146 -0.89 -21.56 1.18
CA MET A 146 -2.15 -20.87 1.32
C MET A 146 -1.89 -19.37 1.32
N TYR A 147 -2.71 -18.59 0.65
CA TYR A 147 -2.70 -17.14 0.81
C TYR A 147 -4.08 -16.59 1.10
N GLN A 148 -4.08 -15.41 1.70
CA GLN A 148 -5.25 -14.59 1.90
C GLN A 148 -5.04 -13.23 1.21
N SER A 149 -6.11 -12.67 0.67
CA SER A 149 -6.08 -11.37 0.02
C SER A 149 -7.36 -10.58 0.29
N ALA A 150 -7.21 -9.39 0.87
CA ALA A 150 -8.30 -8.44 1.01
C ALA A 150 -8.62 -7.82 -0.36
N LEU A 151 -9.72 -8.24 -0.97
CA LEU A 151 -10.12 -7.74 -2.29
C LEU A 151 -10.71 -6.34 -2.19
N THR A 152 -11.37 -6.05 -1.08
CA THR A 152 -11.66 -4.70 -0.60
C THR A 152 -10.77 -4.45 0.60
N ASN A 153 -9.92 -3.42 0.58
CA ASN A 153 -8.79 -3.29 1.51
C ASN A 153 -8.67 -1.89 2.14
N SER A 154 -9.61 -0.98 1.90
CA SER A 154 -9.52 0.42 2.33
C SER A 154 -9.37 0.58 3.85
N ASP A 155 -9.93 -0.35 4.62
CA ASP A 155 -9.97 -0.38 6.08
C ASP A 155 -9.35 -1.66 6.66
N CYS A 156 -8.62 -2.41 5.83
CA CYS A 156 -8.03 -3.70 6.21
C CYS A 156 -6.58 -3.52 6.65
N GLU A 157 -6.27 -4.08 7.80
CA GLU A 157 -4.91 -4.18 8.31
C GLU A 157 -4.54 -5.64 8.54
N LEU A 158 -3.28 -5.96 8.28
CA LEU A 158 -2.68 -7.21 8.69
C LEU A 158 -2.09 -7.04 10.08
N VAL A 159 -2.54 -7.86 11.02
CA VAL A 159 -1.93 -7.97 12.34
C VAL A 159 -0.92 -9.11 12.30
N ALA A 160 0.33 -8.81 12.66
CA ALA A 160 1.40 -9.78 12.78
C ALA A 160 1.98 -9.73 14.19
N ASP A 161 1.79 -10.81 14.96
CA ASP A 161 2.28 -10.90 16.34
C ASP A 161 2.60 -12.35 16.73
N ARG A 162 3.34 -12.50 17.83
CA ARG A 162 3.63 -13.83 18.39
C ARG A 162 2.44 -14.33 19.20
N GLY A 163 1.91 -15.49 18.80
CA GLY A 163 0.82 -16.17 19.48
C GLY A 163 1.24 -16.80 20.79
N LYS A 164 0.26 -17.30 21.55
CA LYS A 164 0.50 -18.03 22.82
C LYS A 164 1.25 -19.36 22.62
N ASP A 165 1.24 -19.89 21.40
CA ASP A 165 2.02 -21.06 20.97
C ASP A 165 3.47 -20.72 20.63
N GLY A 166 3.87 -19.45 20.75
CA GLY A 166 5.23 -19.00 20.45
C GLY A 166 5.50 -18.80 18.96
N LEU A 167 4.54 -19.08 18.07
CA LEU A 167 4.69 -18.89 16.63
C LEU A 167 4.24 -17.49 16.21
N TRP A 168 4.78 -16.97 15.10
CA TRP A 168 4.30 -15.77 14.45
C TRP A 168 3.02 -16.05 13.68
N HIS A 169 1.94 -15.34 14.03
CA HIS A 169 0.65 -15.41 13.36
C HIS A 169 0.37 -14.16 12.56
N GLN A 170 -0.44 -14.33 11.51
CA GLN A 170 -0.90 -13.25 10.65
C GLN A 170 -2.41 -13.38 10.45
N SER A 171 -3.15 -12.32 10.75
CA SER A 171 -4.61 -12.28 10.59
C SER A 171 -5.12 -10.91 10.15
N PRO A 172 -6.17 -10.85 9.33
CA PRO A 172 -6.78 -9.60 8.94
C PRO A 172 -7.58 -9.00 10.09
N ARG A 173 -7.56 -7.67 10.16
CA ARG A 173 -8.35 -6.84 11.04
C ARG A 173 -9.00 -5.75 10.22
N TRP A 174 -10.29 -5.53 10.46
CA TRP A 174 -11.07 -4.53 9.74
C TRP A 174 -11.48 -3.40 10.68
N ILE A 175 -11.24 -2.17 10.24
CA ILE A 175 -11.56 -0.95 10.98
C ILE A 175 -12.87 -0.37 10.44
N GLY A 176 -13.64 0.32 11.27
CA GLY A 176 -14.88 0.94 10.81
C GLY A 176 -14.58 2.08 9.83
N GLU A 177 -15.29 2.12 8.70
CA GLU A 177 -15.22 3.26 7.79
C GLU A 177 -15.91 4.45 8.47
N LYS A 178 -15.10 5.42 8.95
CA LYS A 178 -15.60 6.59 9.69
C LYS A 178 -16.50 6.19 10.88
N GLY A 179 -16.20 5.06 11.52
CA GLY A 179 -16.91 4.55 12.70
C GLY A 179 -18.12 3.65 12.40
N VAL A 180 -18.44 3.39 11.14
CA VAL A 180 -19.52 2.47 10.74
C VAL A 180 -18.98 1.27 9.96
N PHE A 181 -19.84 0.29 9.68
CA PHE A 181 -19.46 -0.88 8.89
C PHE A 181 -19.09 -0.51 7.45
N GLY A 182 -19.81 0.45 6.85
CA GLY A 182 -19.46 1.11 5.57
C GLY A 182 -19.76 0.29 4.33
N TYR A 183 -19.15 -0.89 4.22
CA TYR A 183 -19.29 -1.71 3.01
C TYR A 183 -19.07 -3.20 3.28
N THR A 184 -19.51 -4.03 2.33
CA THR A 184 -19.25 -5.48 2.40
C THR A 184 -17.78 -5.77 2.11
N ARG A 185 -17.08 -6.36 3.08
CA ARG A 185 -15.67 -6.70 2.98
C ARG A 185 -15.51 -8.03 2.26
N ILE A 186 -14.66 -8.08 1.24
CA ILE A 186 -14.39 -9.26 0.44
C ILE A 186 -12.96 -9.73 0.66
N LEU A 187 -12.81 -10.99 1.06
CA LEU A 187 -11.52 -11.63 1.30
C LEU A 187 -11.42 -12.94 0.52
N ARG A 188 -10.33 -13.11 -0.23
CA ARG A 188 -9.97 -14.35 -0.90
C ARG A 188 -9.12 -15.20 0.03
N VAL A 189 -9.39 -16.51 0.09
CA VAL A 189 -8.49 -17.52 0.65
C VAL A 189 -8.26 -18.58 -0.41
N ALA A 190 -7.01 -18.83 -0.77
CA ALA A 190 -6.64 -19.79 -1.81
C ALA A 190 -5.55 -20.73 -1.30
N LEU A 191 -5.48 -21.93 -1.87
CA LEU A 191 -4.43 -22.90 -1.58
C LEU A 191 -4.01 -23.69 -2.83
N GLY A 192 -2.76 -24.14 -2.83
CA GLY A 192 -2.23 -24.91 -3.94
C GLY A 192 -0.85 -25.48 -3.65
N LEU A 193 -0.16 -25.86 -4.73
CA LEU A 193 1.19 -26.44 -4.70
C LEU A 193 2.15 -25.61 -5.57
N GLY A 194 3.45 -25.91 -5.51
CA GLY A 194 4.50 -25.24 -6.28
C GLY A 194 5.19 -24.10 -5.53
N GLY A 195 5.11 -24.10 -4.20
CA GLY A 195 5.80 -23.15 -3.32
C GLY A 195 5.46 -21.69 -3.60
N LEU A 196 6.43 -20.80 -3.36
CA LEU A 196 6.25 -19.36 -3.52
C LEU A 196 5.91 -18.94 -4.96
N THR A 197 6.49 -19.61 -5.96
CA THR A 197 6.19 -19.32 -7.37
C THR A 197 4.75 -19.68 -7.72
N GLY A 198 4.25 -20.81 -7.21
CA GLY A 198 2.85 -21.19 -7.38
C GLY A 198 1.88 -20.19 -6.73
N LEU A 199 2.18 -19.76 -5.50
CA LEU A 199 1.42 -18.73 -4.80
C LEU A 199 1.39 -17.41 -5.59
N ALA A 200 2.56 -16.92 -6.00
CA ALA A 200 2.67 -15.66 -6.73
C ALA A 200 1.96 -15.70 -8.10
N ALA A 201 2.02 -16.83 -8.79
CA ALA A 201 1.31 -17.04 -10.05
C ALA A 201 -0.21 -17.02 -9.87
N SER A 202 -0.73 -17.71 -8.85
CA SER A 202 -2.16 -17.67 -8.52
C SER A 202 -2.63 -16.26 -8.15
N TYR A 203 -1.90 -15.56 -7.29
CA TYR A 203 -2.25 -14.18 -6.93
C TYR A 203 -2.23 -13.26 -8.16
N ARG A 204 -1.22 -13.39 -9.03
CA ARG A 204 -1.14 -12.65 -10.29
C ARG A 204 -2.35 -12.90 -11.17
N GLU A 205 -2.82 -14.14 -11.29
CA GLU A 205 -4.01 -14.48 -12.06
C GLU A 205 -5.25 -13.77 -11.48
N LEU A 206 -5.43 -13.82 -10.16
CA LEU A 206 -6.51 -13.13 -9.45
C LEU A 206 -6.51 -11.63 -9.76
N VAL A 207 -5.38 -10.93 -9.58
CA VAL A 207 -5.33 -9.48 -9.82
C VAL A 207 -5.40 -9.12 -11.30
N THR A 208 -5.01 -10.04 -12.20
CA THR A 208 -5.20 -9.88 -13.65
C THR A 208 -6.67 -9.94 -14.01
N LYS A 209 -7.42 -10.93 -13.52
CA LYS A 209 -8.89 -11.06 -13.71
C LYS A 209 -9.64 -9.81 -13.20
N ARG A 210 -9.09 -9.12 -12.20
CA ARG A 210 -9.63 -7.87 -11.64
C ARG A 210 -9.19 -6.60 -12.36
N GLY A 211 -8.34 -6.69 -13.38
CA GLY A 211 -7.89 -5.56 -14.19
C GLY A 211 -6.77 -4.71 -13.59
N PHE A 212 -6.10 -5.17 -12.52
CA PHE A 212 -4.99 -4.43 -11.91
C PHE A 212 -3.65 -4.64 -12.64
N VAL A 213 -3.52 -5.71 -13.41
CA VAL A 213 -2.29 -5.99 -14.15
C VAL A 213 -2.34 -5.27 -15.50
N ARG A 214 -1.49 -4.25 -15.62
CA ARG A 214 -1.17 -3.62 -16.90
C ARG A 214 0.33 -3.64 -17.13
N THR A 215 0.75 -4.41 -18.12
CA THR A 215 2.15 -4.62 -18.49
C THR A 215 2.78 -3.34 -19.05
N ILE A 216 4.12 -3.27 -19.01
CA ILE A 216 4.87 -2.19 -19.65
C ILE A 216 4.56 -2.14 -21.16
N THR A 217 4.46 -3.31 -21.82
CA THR A 217 4.11 -3.42 -23.24
C THR A 217 2.76 -2.77 -23.55
N GLU A 218 1.72 -3.00 -22.73
CA GLU A 218 0.41 -2.35 -22.89
C GLU A 218 0.45 -0.84 -22.58
N LYS A 219 1.37 -0.40 -21.72
CA LYS A 219 1.58 1.04 -21.45
C LYS A 219 2.28 1.72 -22.63
N THR A 220 3.15 1.02 -23.36
CA THR A 220 3.85 1.56 -24.54
C THR A 220 2.92 1.99 -25.66
N GLY A 221 1.75 1.37 -25.80
CA GLY A 221 0.73 1.80 -26.76
C GLY A 221 0.09 3.17 -26.46
N THR A 222 0.13 3.66 -25.21
CA THR A 222 -0.57 4.90 -24.81
C THR A 222 0.33 5.93 -24.11
N VAL A 223 1.51 5.54 -23.66
CA VAL A 223 2.47 6.42 -22.96
C VAL A 223 3.74 6.51 -23.81
N PRO A 224 3.94 7.65 -24.50
CA PRO A 224 5.16 7.89 -25.27
C PRO A 224 6.40 7.67 -24.43
N ASN A 225 7.47 7.18 -25.05
CA ASN A 225 8.77 6.95 -24.42
C ASN A 225 8.82 5.92 -23.28
N SER A 226 7.72 5.25 -22.92
CA SER A 226 7.73 4.30 -21.80
C SER A 226 8.65 3.09 -21.98
N ASP A 227 8.95 2.67 -23.21
CA ASP A 227 9.94 1.61 -23.46
C ASP A 227 11.39 2.03 -23.13
N ARG A 228 11.66 3.35 -23.09
CA ARG A 228 12.98 3.88 -22.77
C ARG A 228 13.38 3.68 -21.31
N PHE A 229 12.44 3.35 -20.42
CA PHE A 229 12.75 2.95 -19.04
C PHE A 229 13.45 1.60 -18.94
N ARG A 230 13.32 0.71 -19.94
CA ARG A 230 13.98 -0.59 -19.92
C ARG A 230 15.49 -0.42 -20.01
N GLY A 231 16.18 -0.89 -18.97
CA GLY A 231 17.64 -0.75 -18.83
C GLY A 231 18.10 0.68 -18.52
N ALA A 232 17.21 1.59 -18.12
CA ALA A 232 17.58 2.94 -17.75
C ALA A 232 18.10 3.03 -16.31
N SER A 233 19.17 3.78 -16.12
CA SER A 233 19.63 4.18 -14.78
C SER A 233 18.72 5.27 -14.22
N ASN A 234 18.28 5.13 -12.96
CA ASN A 234 17.50 6.15 -12.27
C ASN A 234 18.44 7.08 -11.51
N VAL A 235 18.55 8.33 -11.95
CA VAL A 235 19.48 9.31 -11.39
C VAL A 235 18.71 10.49 -10.80
N TRP A 236 18.98 10.77 -9.52
CA TRP A 236 18.42 11.91 -8.81
C TRP A 236 19.50 12.95 -8.59
N LEU A 237 19.34 14.10 -9.24
CA LEU A 237 20.22 15.24 -9.10
C LEU A 237 19.72 16.16 -8.00
N TRP A 238 20.55 16.30 -6.98
CA TRP A 238 20.39 17.24 -5.88
C TRP A 238 21.45 18.31 -6.03
N ASN A 239 21.08 19.57 -5.86
CA ASN A 239 22.08 20.62 -5.74
C ASN A 239 22.84 20.44 -4.42
N ASP A 240 24.08 20.92 -4.37
CA ASP A 240 24.94 20.86 -3.17
C ASP A 240 24.27 21.51 -1.94
N ASP A 241 23.40 22.48 -2.15
CA ASP A 241 22.67 23.22 -1.12
C ASP A 241 21.28 22.65 -0.79
N ALA A 242 20.89 21.52 -1.40
CA ALA A 242 19.54 20.97 -1.23
C ALA A 242 19.21 20.67 0.24
N MET A 243 20.16 20.13 1.01
CA MET A 243 19.96 19.85 2.43
C MET A 243 19.84 21.12 3.27
N HIS A 244 20.65 22.14 2.96
CA HIS A 244 20.59 23.46 3.59
C HIS A 244 19.21 24.09 3.34
N LYS A 245 18.75 24.10 2.08
CA LYS A 245 17.40 24.57 1.70
C LYS A 245 16.27 23.81 2.39
N LEU A 246 16.47 22.54 2.76
CA LEU A 246 15.46 21.72 3.41
C LEU A 246 15.39 21.92 4.93
N TYR A 247 16.54 22.07 5.61
CA TYR A 247 16.63 21.86 7.05
C TYR A 247 17.36 22.95 7.83
N ASP A 248 17.88 23.98 7.18
CA ASP A 248 18.54 25.08 7.89
C ASP A 248 17.57 26.23 8.16
N ALA A 249 17.65 26.79 9.36
CA ALA A 249 16.72 27.80 9.85
C ALA A 249 16.93 29.16 9.14
N ASP A 250 18.15 29.40 8.70
CA ASP A 250 18.66 30.56 7.97
C ASP A 250 18.78 30.30 6.46
N ALA A 251 18.13 29.25 5.94
CA ALA A 251 18.18 28.92 4.53
C ALA A 251 17.62 30.06 3.64
N GLU A 252 18.50 30.66 2.85
CA GLU A 252 18.13 31.68 1.87
C GLU A 252 17.70 31.08 0.54
N TYR A 253 16.58 31.57 0.02
CA TYR A 253 16.11 31.18 -1.31
C TYR A 253 16.93 31.85 -2.39
N HIS A 254 17.49 31.03 -3.29
CA HIS A 254 18.12 31.49 -4.50
C HIS A 254 17.83 30.53 -5.65
N VAL A 255 17.62 31.12 -6.82
CA VAL A 255 17.48 30.40 -8.08
C VAL A 255 18.86 29.89 -8.51
N PRO A 256 18.97 28.67 -9.06
CA PRO A 256 20.24 28.16 -9.54
C PRO A 256 20.92 29.09 -10.54
N ASP A 257 22.20 29.37 -10.32
CA ASP A 257 22.96 30.25 -11.22
C ASP A 257 23.39 29.53 -12.51
N ALA A 258 23.93 30.31 -13.45
CA ALA A 258 24.40 29.76 -14.73
C ALA A 258 25.50 28.69 -14.56
N LYS A 259 26.32 28.78 -13.51
CA LYS A 259 27.38 27.81 -13.24
C LYS A 259 26.81 26.47 -12.76
N GLN A 260 25.82 26.51 -11.88
CA GLN A 260 25.08 25.32 -11.45
C GLN A 260 24.36 24.68 -12.62
N ILE A 261 23.65 25.46 -13.45
CA ILE A 261 22.96 24.96 -14.64
C ILE A 261 23.96 24.30 -15.61
N ALA A 262 25.08 24.97 -15.91
CA ALA A 262 26.14 24.40 -16.75
C ALA A 262 26.73 23.11 -16.15
N ARG A 263 26.88 23.03 -14.82
CA ARG A 263 27.34 21.83 -14.15
C ARG A 263 26.36 20.66 -14.32
N ARG A 264 25.04 20.90 -14.27
CA ARG A 264 24.03 19.87 -14.52
C ARG A 264 24.18 19.27 -15.92
N MET A 265 24.35 20.12 -16.94
CA MET A 265 24.55 19.68 -18.32
C MET A 265 25.86 18.89 -18.49
N ALA A 266 26.96 19.39 -17.92
CA ALA A 266 28.25 18.71 -17.97
C ALA A 266 28.24 17.33 -17.31
N ILE A 267 27.46 17.13 -16.23
CA ILE A 267 27.28 15.79 -15.63
C ILE A 267 26.55 14.87 -16.61
N ALA A 268 25.51 15.35 -17.30
CA ALA A 268 24.80 14.55 -18.28
C ALA A 268 25.69 14.19 -19.49
N ASP A 269 26.53 15.12 -19.95
CA ASP A 269 27.52 14.89 -21.00
C ASP A 269 28.53 13.82 -20.58
N ASP A 270 29.13 13.97 -19.40
CA ASP A 270 30.08 13.00 -18.85
C ASP A 270 29.46 11.61 -18.74
N MET A 271 28.23 11.49 -18.25
CA MET A 271 27.51 10.23 -18.23
C MET A 271 27.35 9.62 -19.63
N LYS A 272 27.00 10.44 -20.63
CA LYS A 272 26.82 9.99 -22.01
C LYS A 272 28.15 9.56 -22.64
N GLU A 273 29.21 10.32 -22.44
CA GLU A 273 30.57 10.03 -22.92
C GLU A 273 31.12 8.72 -22.33
N ASN A 274 30.75 8.42 -21.08
CA ASN A 274 31.09 7.17 -20.39
C ASN A 274 30.13 6.00 -20.70
N GLY A 275 29.27 6.14 -21.72
CA GLY A 275 28.44 5.05 -22.24
C GLY A 275 27.10 4.83 -21.54
N MET A 276 26.64 5.78 -20.71
CA MET A 276 25.26 5.73 -20.22
C MET A 276 24.31 6.16 -21.34
N ASP A 277 23.68 5.19 -21.98
CA ASP A 277 22.77 5.45 -23.12
C ASP A 277 21.30 5.61 -22.71
N ARG A 278 20.94 5.16 -21.50
CA ARG A 278 19.56 5.17 -21.00
C ARG A 278 19.55 5.68 -19.56
N VAL A 279 19.01 6.87 -19.37
CA VAL A 279 18.95 7.52 -18.06
C VAL A 279 17.57 8.14 -17.87
N LEU A 280 16.99 7.92 -16.70
CA LEU A 280 15.95 8.78 -16.14
C LEU A 280 16.62 9.84 -15.27
N TRP A 281 16.70 11.04 -15.82
CA TRP A 281 17.27 12.22 -15.18
C TRP A 281 16.20 12.94 -14.35
N SER A 282 16.27 12.79 -13.04
CA SER A 282 15.32 13.38 -12.09
C SER A 282 15.96 14.55 -11.36
N ILE A 283 15.31 15.71 -11.34
CA ILE A 283 15.81 16.90 -10.60
C ILE A 283 15.00 17.09 -9.31
N PHE A 284 15.69 17.35 -8.20
CA PHE A 284 15.09 17.75 -6.94
C PHE A 284 15.20 19.27 -6.73
N ASP A 285 14.44 20.05 -7.51
CA ASP A 285 14.46 21.52 -7.51
C ASP A 285 13.17 22.05 -8.17
N GLU A 286 12.57 23.10 -7.62
CA GLU A 286 11.44 23.82 -8.20
C GLU A 286 11.83 24.70 -9.40
N ASN A 287 13.12 25.06 -9.53
CA ASN A 287 13.63 25.91 -10.60
C ASN A 287 14.08 25.07 -11.80
N LEU A 288 13.11 24.75 -12.66
CA LEU A 288 13.35 24.05 -13.92
C LEU A 288 13.92 25.00 -14.99
N ASN A 289 15.04 24.63 -15.60
CA ASN A 289 15.66 25.38 -16.69
C ASN A 289 15.43 24.67 -18.03
N LYS A 290 14.79 25.35 -18.99
CA LYS A 290 14.41 24.78 -20.29
C LYS A 290 15.63 24.35 -21.12
N GLU A 291 16.68 25.17 -21.15
CA GLU A 291 17.89 24.89 -21.91
C GLU A 291 18.57 23.60 -21.42
N ALA A 292 18.73 23.44 -20.11
CA ALA A 292 19.27 22.22 -19.52
C ALA A 292 18.39 20.99 -19.80
N ILE A 293 17.07 21.13 -19.73
CA ILE A 293 16.14 20.04 -20.05
C ILE A 293 16.27 19.62 -21.51
N ASP A 294 16.34 20.58 -22.44
CA ASP A 294 16.48 20.30 -23.87
C ASP A 294 17.84 19.67 -24.17
N HIS A 295 18.91 20.15 -23.53
CA HIS A 295 20.25 19.56 -23.61
C HIS A 295 20.24 18.09 -23.18
N VAL A 296 19.74 17.79 -21.98
CA VAL A 296 19.64 16.41 -21.45
C VAL A 296 18.80 15.52 -22.38
N LYS A 297 17.70 16.04 -22.92
CA LYS A 297 16.89 15.30 -23.91
C LYS A 297 17.65 15.02 -25.20
N SER A 298 18.50 15.95 -25.65
CA SER A 298 19.31 15.78 -26.86
C SER A 298 20.31 14.62 -26.75
N LEU A 299 20.76 14.30 -25.54
CA LEU A 299 21.60 13.13 -25.24
C LEU A 299 20.85 11.79 -25.29
N GLY A 300 19.52 11.84 -25.45
CA GLY A 300 18.66 10.65 -25.44
C GLY A 300 18.23 10.23 -24.04
N PHE A 301 18.30 11.10 -23.04
CA PHE A 301 17.80 10.82 -21.68
C PHE A 301 16.32 11.17 -21.52
N LEU A 302 15.68 10.56 -20.54
CA LEU A 302 14.36 10.95 -20.03
C LEU A 302 14.56 11.98 -18.93
N THR A 303 13.62 12.92 -18.79
CA THR A 303 13.70 13.98 -17.77
C THR A 303 12.43 13.97 -16.90
N THR A 304 12.59 14.15 -15.59
CA THR A 304 11.48 14.36 -14.66
C THR A 304 11.90 15.30 -13.52
N THR A 305 10.93 15.74 -12.71
CA THR A 305 11.17 16.53 -11.50
C THR A 305 10.48 15.91 -10.30
N TYR A 306 10.98 16.20 -9.10
CA TYR A 306 10.28 15.92 -7.86
C TYR A 306 9.08 16.84 -7.68
N ASP A 307 7.93 16.28 -7.28
CA ASP A 307 6.80 17.08 -6.81
C ASP A 307 5.98 16.32 -5.75
N VAL A 308 5.20 17.07 -4.97
CA VAL A 308 4.31 16.57 -3.92
C VAL A 308 3.04 17.42 -3.88
N TYR A 309 1.89 16.75 -4.00
CA TYR A 309 0.57 17.39 -3.99
C TYR A 309 -0.22 17.14 -2.69
N THR A 310 0.34 16.42 -1.73
CA THR A 310 -0.35 16.02 -0.50
C THR A 310 0.00 16.86 0.72
N ASP A 311 1.14 17.56 0.72
CA ASP A 311 1.69 18.13 1.96
C ASP A 311 1.50 19.64 2.02
N VAL A 312 0.53 20.13 2.77
CA VAL A 312 0.18 21.55 2.81
C VAL A 312 0.71 22.22 4.07
N ILE A 313 1.40 23.36 3.92
CA ILE A 313 1.85 24.18 5.05
C ILE A 313 0.64 24.92 5.66
N PRO A 314 0.37 24.77 6.97
CA PRO A 314 -0.71 25.51 7.63
C PRO A 314 -0.43 27.01 7.65
N ARG A 315 -1.47 27.82 7.38
CA ARG A 315 -1.33 29.29 7.39
C ARG A 315 -0.88 29.84 8.75
N SER A 316 -1.23 29.16 9.84
CA SER A 316 -0.84 29.52 11.22
C SER A 316 0.68 29.41 11.49
N VAL A 317 1.40 28.59 10.73
CA VAL A 317 2.86 28.40 10.90
C VAL A 317 3.66 28.89 9.69
N ALA A 318 3.01 29.27 8.59
CA ALA A 318 3.68 29.66 7.34
C ALA A 318 4.79 30.72 7.52
N GLU A 319 4.58 31.74 8.34
CA GLU A 319 5.59 32.79 8.60
C GLU A 319 6.83 32.28 9.36
N LYS A 320 6.70 31.15 10.07
CA LYS A 320 7.80 30.50 10.78
C LYS A 320 8.65 29.62 9.87
N ILE A 321 8.14 29.27 8.69
CA ILE A 321 8.81 28.37 7.75
C ILE A 321 9.78 29.17 6.86
N PRO A 322 11.02 28.69 6.64
CA PRO A 322 11.97 29.30 5.71
C PRO A 322 11.38 29.53 4.31
N ASP A 323 11.80 30.61 3.67
CA ASP A 323 11.24 31.05 2.39
C ASP A 323 11.49 30.00 1.29
N THR A 324 12.62 29.31 1.35
CA THR A 324 12.95 28.17 0.46
C THR A 324 11.85 27.12 0.43
N ARG A 325 11.33 26.74 1.60
CA ARG A 325 10.26 25.76 1.74
C ARG A 325 8.93 26.34 1.31
N ARG A 326 8.62 27.58 1.70
CA ARG A 326 7.38 28.26 1.29
C ARG A 326 7.24 28.36 -0.23
N VAL A 327 8.31 28.75 -0.93
CA VAL A 327 8.34 28.87 -2.39
C VAL A 327 8.06 27.51 -3.04
N ARG A 328 8.76 26.46 -2.61
CA ARG A 328 8.54 25.11 -3.13
C ARG A 328 7.15 24.54 -2.84
N CYS A 329 6.51 24.99 -1.76
CA CYS A 329 5.16 24.60 -1.38
C CYS A 329 4.07 25.54 -1.92
N ALA A 330 4.40 26.59 -2.66
CA ALA A 330 3.47 27.70 -2.92
C ALA A 330 2.16 27.26 -3.60
N HIS A 331 2.23 26.34 -4.58
CA HIS A 331 1.07 25.91 -5.37
C HIS A 331 0.01 25.14 -4.57
N ARG A 332 0.31 24.72 -3.33
CA ARG A 332 -0.58 23.92 -2.48
C ARG A 332 -1.04 24.65 -1.21
N VAL A 333 -0.49 25.83 -0.89
CA VAL A 333 -0.86 26.60 0.32
C VAL A 333 -2.33 27.05 0.29
N ASP A 334 -2.89 27.33 -0.87
CA ASP A 334 -4.28 27.82 -1.01
C ASP A 334 -5.34 26.76 -0.69
N TRP A 335 -4.94 25.50 -0.55
CA TRP A 335 -5.83 24.40 -0.17
C TRP A 335 -6.08 24.34 1.34
N TRP A 336 -5.30 25.08 2.14
CA TRP A 336 -5.53 25.24 3.57
C TRP A 336 -6.73 26.18 3.87
N PRO A 337 -7.61 25.86 4.84
CA PRO A 337 -7.70 24.58 5.56
C PRO A 337 -8.69 23.60 4.91
N ARG A 338 -9.47 24.04 3.92
CA ARG A 338 -10.66 23.31 3.46
C ARG A 338 -10.36 21.97 2.80
N GLY A 339 -9.21 21.82 2.16
CA GLY A 339 -8.85 20.58 1.48
C GLY A 339 -8.19 19.54 2.39
N ILE A 340 -7.92 19.87 3.65
CA ILE A 340 -7.09 19.05 4.53
C ILE A 340 -7.88 17.89 5.11
N ALA A 341 -7.27 16.71 5.11
CA ALA A 341 -7.81 15.51 5.73
C ALA A 341 -7.84 15.64 7.26
N MET A 342 -8.90 15.11 7.88
CA MET A 342 -9.10 15.13 9.33
C MET A 342 -9.21 13.70 9.86
N ASP A 343 -8.70 13.49 11.07
CA ASP A 343 -8.92 12.26 11.82
C ASP A 343 -10.35 12.19 12.39
N LYS A 344 -10.64 11.08 13.08
CA LYS A 344 -11.95 10.83 13.69
C LYS A 344 -12.33 11.84 14.80
N ASP A 345 -11.34 12.52 15.39
CA ASP A 345 -11.52 13.46 16.49
C ASP A 345 -11.61 14.92 15.97
N GLY A 346 -11.53 15.10 14.64
CA GLY A 346 -11.61 16.39 13.98
C GLY A 346 -10.27 17.14 13.91
N ASN A 347 -9.15 16.50 14.24
CA ASN A 347 -7.84 17.10 14.10
C ASN A 347 -7.34 16.95 12.68
N TYR A 348 -6.56 17.92 12.18
CA TYR A 348 -5.89 17.78 10.90
C TYR A 348 -4.82 16.69 10.95
N ILE A 349 -4.80 15.83 9.93
CA ILE A 349 -3.81 14.76 9.82
C ILE A 349 -2.45 15.40 9.47
N GLY A 350 -1.42 15.08 10.25
CA GLY A 350 -0.04 15.52 10.02
C GLY A 350 0.58 14.86 8.78
N ALA A 351 1.44 15.62 8.09
CA ALA A 351 2.26 15.18 6.97
C ALA A 351 3.74 15.50 7.25
N TRP A 352 4.61 15.47 6.23
CA TRP A 352 6.06 15.65 6.42
C TRP A 352 6.38 16.94 7.20
N GLN A 353 7.19 16.82 8.26
CA GLN A 353 7.55 17.96 9.09
C GLN A 353 8.58 18.88 8.44
N LEU A 354 8.42 20.18 8.63
CA LEU A 354 9.35 21.21 8.18
C LEU A 354 10.01 21.88 9.38
N LYS A 355 11.32 22.05 9.32
CA LYS A 355 12.05 22.82 10.34
C LYS A 355 11.79 24.32 10.13
N GLY A 356 11.36 25.00 11.16
CA GLY A 356 11.14 26.45 11.18
C GLY A 356 12.43 27.25 11.34
N LYS A 357 12.32 28.56 11.13
CA LYS A 357 13.35 29.58 11.39
C LYS A 357 13.77 29.62 12.87
N ASP A 358 12.95 29.07 13.76
CA ASP A 358 13.20 28.91 15.20
C ASP A 358 13.82 27.55 15.57
N GLY A 359 14.12 26.70 14.57
CA GLY A 359 14.67 25.36 14.76
C GLY A 359 13.66 24.28 15.17
N VAL A 360 12.38 24.64 15.35
CA VAL A 360 11.31 23.71 15.72
C VAL A 360 10.74 23.03 14.47
N PHE A 361 10.41 21.74 14.56
CA PHE A 361 9.71 21.04 13.50
C PHE A 361 8.20 21.27 13.60
N TYR A 362 7.61 21.72 12.49
CA TYR A 362 6.18 21.95 12.33
C TYR A 362 5.60 20.96 11.34
N ASP A 363 4.50 20.33 11.70
CA ASP A 363 3.76 19.47 10.78
C ASP A 363 3.24 20.29 9.59
N GLN A 364 3.46 19.77 8.38
CA GLN A 364 2.52 20.02 7.30
C GLN A 364 1.24 19.23 7.57
N ASN A 365 0.18 19.48 6.82
CA ASN A 365 -1.03 18.66 6.90
C ASN A 365 -1.35 17.98 5.57
N GLN A 366 -1.90 16.77 5.67
CA GLN A 366 -2.23 15.95 4.52
C GLN A 366 -3.47 16.50 3.82
N LEU A 367 -3.34 16.82 2.54
CA LEU A 367 -4.45 17.14 1.66
C LEU A 367 -5.26 15.87 1.40
N CYS A 368 -6.59 15.97 1.45
CA CYS A 368 -7.48 14.89 1.04
C CYS A 368 -7.14 14.43 -0.39
N ASP A 369 -7.08 13.12 -0.65
CA ASP A 369 -6.65 12.58 -1.95
C ASP A 369 -7.51 13.07 -3.13
N VAL A 370 -8.80 13.35 -2.88
CA VAL A 370 -9.71 13.96 -3.87
C VAL A 370 -9.22 15.36 -4.25
N GLU A 371 -8.83 16.15 -3.25
CA GLU A 371 -8.34 17.51 -3.46
C GLU A 371 -6.90 17.52 -3.98
N ALA A 372 -6.08 16.53 -3.60
CA ALA A 372 -4.73 16.35 -4.15
C ALA A 372 -4.75 16.08 -5.66
N TYR A 373 -5.75 15.34 -6.16
CA TYR A 373 -5.96 15.21 -7.60
C TYR A 373 -6.24 16.56 -8.27
N HIS A 374 -7.09 17.41 -7.66
CA HIS A 374 -7.38 18.74 -8.20
C HIS A 374 -6.19 19.69 -8.11
N CYS A 375 -5.40 19.60 -7.04
CA CYS A 375 -4.14 20.32 -6.88
C CYS A 375 -3.15 19.95 -7.99
N ALA A 376 -2.92 18.65 -8.20
CA ALA A 376 -2.05 18.16 -9.25
C ALA A 376 -2.52 18.61 -10.64
N LYS A 377 -3.82 18.52 -10.93
CA LYS A 377 -4.40 18.93 -12.21
C LYS A 377 -4.26 20.43 -12.48
N ALA A 378 -4.33 21.27 -11.45
CA ALA A 378 -4.16 22.71 -11.59
C ALA A 378 -2.70 23.09 -11.88
N PHE A 379 -1.74 22.29 -11.42
CA PHE A 379 -0.31 22.56 -11.53
C PHE A 379 0.34 21.90 -12.76
N ILE A 380 -0.03 20.66 -13.06
CA ILE A 380 0.48 19.91 -14.21
C ILE A 380 -0.32 20.32 -15.44
N PRO A 381 0.30 20.94 -16.46
CA PRO A 381 -0.41 21.31 -17.68
C PRO A 381 -0.97 20.07 -18.39
N ASP A 382 -2.13 20.22 -19.04
CA ASP A 382 -2.66 19.17 -19.91
C ASP A 382 -1.61 18.80 -20.97
N ARG A 383 -1.56 17.50 -21.33
CA ARG A 383 -0.69 17.05 -22.42
C ARG A 383 -1.11 17.75 -23.71
N ALA A 384 -0.22 18.58 -24.24
CA ALA A 384 -0.35 19.18 -25.57
C ALA A 384 -0.29 18.11 -26.68
#